data_AF-A0A3C0NGU1-F1
#
_entry.id   AF-A0A3C0NGU1-F1
#
_cell.length_a   1.000
_cell.length_b   1.000
_cell.length_c   1.000
_cell.angle_alpha   90.00
_cell.angle_beta   90.00
_cell.angle_gamma   90.00
#
_symmetry.space_group_name_H-M   'P 1'
#
loop_
_entity.id
_entity.type
_entity.pdbx_description
1 polymer ?
#
loop_
_entity_poly.entity_id
_entity_poly.type
_entity_poly.pdbx_seq_one_letter_code
_entity_poly.pdbx_strand_id
1 'polypeptide(L)'
;MPKFCLRLHSVPTVALFALTVGCSSISPFKITKNANSVWSAETPCPQIDLLTKATNKAWNAAVLAREAQSKQDWDLVVSRWLQAIDALQAIPADSPRRAFAQKKVTEYLQNLRVAQQKATRTTAQRNVRNEDNLSNKVTQQKAATTTTQLPFSSFDNPILDDQLLLYLSYIASVGTPDVLIVGSSRALVGIDPRQLQQALATQGKGSLKIFNFAVNGATAQMVDFQLRQLLTPEQLPRLILWADGVRAFNSGRVDRTYNSLVASAGYQRLRAGDRPTLPPSQPEFTEDCEAASITPTSSTTAHKSNTVVGLASSNIASKGLRLMRSSFSDSSNRVSSPGQQLSLSQGTDMAIAQRPTTGGNIAGYNSLAIDAHGFLPLSSRFNPDIYYQKNPRVVGRYDADYQPFSLSGQQATALNALKAFAIEQQIPLVFVNLPLTQDYLDSVRRTREQQFQQFMQRQVTPGFVFIDMGRQWRTENQYFTDPSHLNRYGAAAVARQLAANSKIPWPQPSP
;
A
#
# COMPACT_ATOMS: atom_id res chain seq x y z
N MET A 1 -6.80 46.09 41.45
CA MET A 1 -7.25 46.66 42.75
C MET A 1 -8.61 47.33 42.55
N PRO A 2 -9.51 47.35 43.57
CA PRO A 2 -10.57 46.32 43.58
C PRO A 2 -12.00 46.83 43.90
N LYS A 3 -12.96 45.90 43.90
CA LYS A 3 -14.23 45.80 44.69
C LYS A 3 -14.92 44.52 44.19
N PHE A 4 -14.86 43.33 44.82
CA PHE A 4 -15.12 42.94 46.22
C PHE A 4 -16.53 43.30 46.72
N CYS A 5 -17.38 42.27 46.82
CA CYS A 5 -18.44 42.15 47.83
C CYS A 5 -18.72 40.66 48.09
N LEU A 6 -18.66 40.24 49.35
CA LEU A 6 -19.06 38.92 49.83
C LEU A 6 -20.59 38.84 50.02
N ARG A 7 -21.14 37.63 49.96
CA ARG A 7 -21.98 37.10 51.06
C ARG A 7 -21.88 35.58 51.15
N LEU A 8 -22.14 35.05 52.34
CA LEU A 8 -21.75 33.71 52.81
C LEU A 8 -22.81 33.19 53.79
N HIS A 9 -22.74 31.88 54.10
CA HIS A 9 -23.54 31.11 55.09
C HIS A 9 -24.93 30.65 54.57
N SER A 10 -25.46 29.50 54.97
CA SER A 10 -25.17 28.67 56.17
C SER A 10 -25.33 27.14 55.96
N VAL A 11 -24.68 26.37 56.86
CA VAL A 11 -24.84 24.91 57.11
C VAL A 11 -24.80 24.75 58.64
N PRO A 12 -25.75 24.04 59.28
CA PRO A 12 -25.48 22.72 59.91
C PRO A 12 -26.69 21.75 59.77
N THR A 13 -26.61 20.43 60.02
CA THR A 13 -26.48 19.79 61.36
C THR A 13 -25.80 18.41 61.38
N VAL A 14 -25.36 18.03 62.59
CA VAL A 14 -24.67 16.78 62.96
C VAL A 14 -25.63 15.86 63.72
N ALA A 15 -25.43 14.54 63.62
CA ALA A 15 -25.87 13.58 64.63
C ALA A 15 -24.80 12.50 64.85
N LEU A 16 -24.67 12.03 66.10
CA LEU A 16 -23.56 11.24 66.63
C LEU A 16 -24.10 9.99 67.33
N PHE A 17 -23.48 8.82 67.15
CA PHE A 17 -23.56 7.70 68.11
C PHE A 17 -22.29 6.85 68.06
N ALA A 18 -21.93 6.22 69.18
CA ALA A 18 -20.60 5.62 69.40
C ALA A 18 -20.66 4.23 70.06
N LEU A 19 -19.56 3.48 69.88
CA LEU A 19 -19.20 2.20 70.54
C LEU A 19 -20.11 1.00 70.16
N THR A 20 -19.60 -0.22 69.95
CA THR A 20 -18.67 -0.97 70.83
C THR A 20 -17.63 -1.83 70.09
N VAL A 21 -16.65 -2.34 70.85
CA VAL A 21 -15.58 -3.25 70.40
C VAL A 21 -16.04 -4.71 70.43
N GLY A 22 -15.73 -5.49 69.39
CA GLY A 22 -15.99 -6.94 69.35
C GLY A 22 -14.82 -7.74 68.81
N CYS A 23 -14.11 -8.45 69.68
CA CYS A 23 -13.17 -9.51 69.28
C CYS A 23 -13.94 -10.77 68.87
N SER A 24 -13.52 -11.44 67.80
CA SER A 24 -13.94 -12.82 67.47
C SER A 24 -12.77 -13.60 66.86
N SER A 25 -12.73 -14.89 67.19
CA SER A 25 -11.50 -15.69 67.19
C SER A 25 -11.08 -16.28 65.83
N ILE A 26 -9.76 -16.52 65.70
CA ILE A 26 -9.17 -17.29 64.61
C ILE A 26 -9.53 -18.78 64.77
N SER A 27 -10.14 -19.36 63.73
CA SER A 27 -10.28 -20.82 63.59
C SER A 27 -9.17 -21.38 62.70
N PRO A 28 -8.51 -22.50 63.06
CA PRO A 28 -7.43 -23.05 62.26
C PRO A 28 -7.95 -23.78 61.01
N PHE A 29 -7.51 -23.33 59.84
CA PHE A 29 -7.76 -24.03 58.56
C PHE A 29 -6.99 -25.35 58.53
N LYS A 30 -7.69 -26.48 58.40
CA LYS A 30 -7.05 -27.79 58.16
C LYS A 30 -6.59 -27.88 56.71
N ILE A 31 -5.28 -28.01 56.49
CA ILE A 31 -4.71 -28.32 55.17
C ILE A 31 -4.83 -29.82 54.92
N THR A 32 -5.80 -30.22 54.11
CA THR A 32 -5.83 -31.56 53.49
C THR A 32 -4.94 -31.56 52.25
N LYS A 33 -3.76 -32.19 52.34
CA LYS A 33 -2.93 -32.47 51.16
C LYS A 33 -3.63 -33.52 50.28
N ASN A 34 -4.34 -33.10 49.25
CA ASN A 34 -4.84 -34.01 48.22
C ASN A 34 -3.83 -34.05 47.05
N ALA A 35 -3.04 -35.11 46.99
CA ALA A 35 -1.98 -35.27 45.99
C ALA A 35 -2.53 -35.92 44.70
N ASN A 36 -3.31 -35.17 43.93
CA ASN A 36 -3.63 -35.55 42.55
C ASN A 36 -2.65 -34.90 41.59
N SER A 37 -1.84 -35.72 40.91
CA SER A 37 -0.97 -35.27 39.82
C SER A 37 -1.81 -34.81 38.63
N VAL A 38 -1.96 -33.50 38.45
CA VAL A 38 -2.48 -32.94 37.20
C VAL A 38 -1.41 -33.13 36.14
N TRP A 39 -1.61 -34.11 35.25
CA TRP A 39 -0.96 -34.09 33.93
C TRP A 39 -1.56 -32.90 33.17
N SER A 40 -0.80 -31.81 33.09
CA SER A 40 -1.16 -30.67 32.26
C SER A 40 -1.16 -31.12 30.80
N ALA A 41 -2.34 -31.22 30.20
CA ALA A 41 -2.44 -31.32 28.74
C ALA A 41 -1.85 -30.04 28.14
N GLU A 42 -0.85 -30.18 27.27
CA GLU A 42 -0.32 -29.05 26.51
C GLU A 42 -1.45 -28.46 25.67
N THR A 43 -1.77 -27.18 25.89
CA THR A 43 -2.82 -26.49 25.13
C THR A 43 -2.40 -26.44 23.66
N PRO A 44 -3.16 -27.04 22.72
CA PRO A 44 -2.78 -27.05 21.31
C PRO A 44 -2.64 -25.63 20.77
N CYS A 45 -1.60 -25.38 19.98
CA CYS A 45 -1.38 -24.05 19.41
C CYS A 45 -2.57 -23.65 18.51
N PRO A 46 -3.08 -22.42 18.62
CA PRO A 46 -4.17 -21.96 17.78
C PRO A 46 -3.73 -21.93 16.31
N GLN A 47 -4.60 -22.40 15.43
CA GLN A 47 -4.44 -22.25 13.99
C GLN A 47 -4.82 -20.81 13.60
N ILE A 48 -3.96 -20.16 12.81
CA ILE A 48 -4.20 -18.82 12.26
C ILE A 48 -4.01 -18.84 10.75
N ASP A 49 -4.85 -18.08 10.05
CA ASP A 49 -4.72 -17.82 8.62
C ASP A 49 -3.38 -17.11 8.32
N LEU A 50 -2.64 -17.58 7.31
CA LEU A 50 -1.28 -17.11 7.00
C LEU A 50 -1.23 -15.60 6.69
N LEU A 51 -2.22 -15.08 5.97
CA LEU A 51 -2.32 -13.66 5.64
C LEU A 51 -2.65 -12.81 6.88
N THR A 52 -3.48 -13.34 7.78
CA THR A 52 -3.81 -12.73 9.08
C THR A 52 -2.58 -12.71 10.00
N LYS A 53 -1.81 -13.80 10.06
CA LYS A 53 -0.51 -13.85 10.76
C LYS A 53 0.44 -12.78 10.21
N ALA A 54 0.62 -12.74 8.89
CA ALA A 54 1.48 -11.76 8.22
C ALA A 54 1.10 -10.31 8.53
N THR A 55 -0.18 -9.96 8.38
CA THR A 55 -0.67 -8.59 8.61
C THR A 55 -0.59 -8.19 10.09
N ASN A 56 -0.86 -9.10 11.02
CA ASN A 56 -0.67 -8.87 12.46
C ASN A 56 0.80 -8.62 12.83
N LYS A 57 1.75 -9.43 12.35
CA LYS A 57 3.19 -9.20 12.64
C LYS A 57 3.68 -7.90 11.97
N ALA A 58 3.22 -7.58 10.76
CA ALA A 58 3.54 -6.32 10.08
C ALA A 58 2.98 -5.08 10.80
N TRP A 59 1.75 -5.14 11.30
CA TRP A 59 1.16 -4.08 12.12
C TRP A 59 1.99 -3.84 13.39
N ASN A 60 2.33 -4.91 14.11
CA ASN A 60 3.19 -4.84 15.29
C ASN A 60 4.56 -4.23 14.97
N ALA A 61 5.19 -4.61 13.85
CA ALA A 61 6.43 -4.00 13.39
C ALA A 61 6.29 -2.48 13.15
N ALA A 62 5.19 -2.04 12.54
CA ALA A 62 4.91 -0.63 12.26
C ALA A 62 4.48 0.20 13.49
N VAL A 63 3.89 -0.43 14.52
CA VAL A 63 3.68 0.19 15.83
C VAL A 63 5.02 0.40 16.54
N LEU A 64 5.79 -0.68 16.75
CA LEU A 64 7.09 -0.63 17.42
C LEU A 64 8.06 0.35 16.74
N ALA A 65 8.08 0.42 15.41
CA ALA A 65 8.93 1.34 14.65
C ALA A 65 8.64 2.83 14.88
N ARG A 66 7.49 3.20 15.47
CA ARG A 66 7.18 4.60 15.84
C ARG A 66 7.79 4.99 17.18
N GLU A 67 7.94 4.03 18.08
CA GLU A 67 8.38 4.25 19.47
C GLU A 67 9.84 3.81 19.71
N ALA A 68 10.43 3.05 18.77
CA ALA A 68 11.78 2.51 18.86
C ALA A 68 12.88 3.58 18.95
N GLN A 69 13.60 3.59 20.08
CA GLN A 69 14.70 4.52 20.39
C GLN A 69 16.05 3.79 20.48
N SER A 70 16.07 2.56 21.01
CA SER A 70 17.25 1.75 21.22
C SER A 70 17.55 0.81 20.04
N LYS A 71 18.76 0.21 20.02
CA LYS A 71 19.07 -0.84 19.03
C LYS A 71 18.14 -2.04 19.23
N GLN A 72 17.89 -2.42 20.47
CA GLN A 72 17.05 -3.54 20.86
C GLN A 72 15.62 -3.38 20.34
N ASP A 73 15.07 -2.16 20.37
CA ASP A 73 13.75 -1.86 19.82
C ASP A 73 13.74 -2.07 18.30
N TRP A 74 14.79 -1.60 17.60
CA TRP A 74 14.93 -1.81 16.16
C TRP A 74 15.19 -3.28 15.79
N ASP A 75 15.91 -4.04 16.62
CA ASP A 75 16.07 -5.49 16.45
C ASP A 75 14.71 -6.22 16.58
N LEU A 76 13.84 -5.78 17.50
CA LEU A 76 12.47 -6.31 17.62
C LEU A 76 11.61 -5.94 16.40
N VAL A 77 11.70 -4.71 15.89
CA VAL A 77 11.04 -4.30 14.63
C VAL A 77 11.50 -5.16 13.46
N VAL A 78 12.81 -5.44 13.36
CA VAL A 78 13.38 -6.35 12.35
C VAL A 78 12.80 -7.76 12.47
N SER A 79 12.73 -8.31 13.68
CA SER A 79 12.12 -9.62 13.94
C SER A 79 10.66 -9.69 13.48
N ARG A 80 9.84 -8.68 13.80
CA ARG A 80 8.43 -8.64 13.39
C ARG A 80 8.24 -8.50 11.87
N TRP A 81 9.11 -7.77 11.18
CA TRP A 81 9.10 -7.74 9.70
C TRP A 81 9.50 -9.09 9.09
N LEU A 82 10.49 -9.79 9.65
CA LEU A 82 10.89 -11.13 9.18
C LEU A 82 9.75 -12.13 9.32
N GLN A 83 9.09 -12.18 10.48
CA GLN A 83 7.91 -13.05 10.71
C GLN A 83 6.75 -12.72 9.76
N ALA A 84 6.54 -11.45 9.42
CA ALA A 84 5.52 -11.03 8.45
C ALA A 84 5.86 -11.48 7.01
N ILE A 85 7.13 -11.42 6.61
CA ILE A 85 7.60 -11.86 5.30
C ILE A 85 7.50 -13.38 5.17
N ASP A 86 7.93 -14.13 6.18
CA ASP A 86 7.89 -15.59 6.23
C ASP A 86 6.45 -16.11 6.06
N ALA A 87 5.50 -15.56 6.82
CA ALA A 87 4.09 -15.90 6.71
C ALA A 87 3.48 -15.61 5.32
N LEU A 88 3.91 -14.56 4.61
CA LEU A 88 3.49 -14.31 3.22
C LEU A 88 4.19 -15.23 2.21
N GLN A 89 5.44 -15.62 2.46
CA GLN A 89 6.19 -16.51 1.56
C GLN A 89 5.67 -17.95 1.63
N ALA A 90 5.11 -18.35 2.77
CA ALA A 90 4.43 -19.63 2.98
C ALA A 90 3.09 -19.78 2.24
N ILE A 91 2.47 -18.69 1.76
CA ILE A 91 1.24 -18.75 0.94
C ILE A 91 1.54 -19.50 -0.38
N PRO A 92 0.84 -20.60 -0.71
CA PRO A 92 1.13 -21.43 -1.89
C PRO A 92 1.16 -20.67 -3.22
N ALA A 93 1.90 -21.19 -4.21
CA ALA A 93 2.10 -20.51 -5.51
C ALA A 93 0.85 -20.50 -6.40
N ASP A 94 -0.05 -21.46 -6.19
CA ASP A 94 -1.36 -21.65 -6.79
C ASP A 94 -2.50 -20.95 -6.03
N SER A 95 -2.22 -20.38 -4.85
CA SER A 95 -3.19 -19.63 -4.07
C SER A 95 -3.76 -18.44 -4.85
N PRO A 96 -5.08 -18.17 -4.79
CA PRO A 96 -5.64 -16.93 -5.32
C PRO A 96 -5.08 -15.68 -4.61
N ARG A 97 -4.50 -15.81 -3.42
CA ARG A 97 -3.88 -14.70 -2.66
C ARG A 97 -2.41 -14.46 -3.04
N ARG A 98 -1.81 -15.32 -3.86
CA ARG A 98 -0.37 -15.33 -4.14
C ARG A 98 0.16 -14.02 -4.74
N ALA A 99 -0.55 -13.45 -5.73
CA ALA A 99 -0.09 -12.23 -6.40
C ALA A 99 -0.09 -11.03 -5.43
N PHE A 100 -1.16 -10.86 -4.64
CA PHE A 100 -1.21 -9.85 -3.57
C PHE A 100 -0.11 -10.09 -2.53
N ALA A 101 0.07 -11.32 -2.05
CA ALA A 101 1.11 -11.68 -1.08
C ALA A 101 2.53 -11.34 -1.59
N GLN A 102 2.85 -11.65 -2.85
CA GLN A 102 4.13 -11.30 -3.47
C GLN A 102 4.37 -9.78 -3.48
N LYS A 103 3.36 -8.96 -3.80
CA LYS A 103 3.47 -7.50 -3.72
C LYS A 103 3.67 -7.00 -2.28
N LYS A 104 3.00 -7.61 -1.29
CA LYS A 104 3.21 -7.29 0.13
C LYS A 104 4.61 -7.71 0.63
N VAL A 105 5.17 -8.83 0.17
CA VAL A 105 6.56 -9.23 0.46
C VAL A 105 7.54 -8.16 -0.03
N THR A 106 7.35 -7.62 -1.24
CA THR A 106 8.20 -6.54 -1.77
C THR A 106 8.16 -5.28 -0.90
N GLU A 107 6.97 -4.89 -0.42
CA GLU A 107 6.79 -3.77 0.52
C GLU A 107 7.49 -4.06 1.86
N TYR A 108 7.27 -5.24 2.45
CA TYR A 108 7.80 -5.59 3.76
C TYR A 108 9.34 -5.72 3.74
N LEU A 109 9.93 -6.18 2.63
CA LEU A 109 11.39 -6.17 2.43
C LEU A 109 11.97 -4.75 2.38
N GLN A 110 11.23 -3.75 1.88
CA GLN A 110 11.65 -2.35 1.93
C GLN A 110 11.61 -1.82 3.38
N ASN A 111 10.55 -2.13 4.13
CA ASN A 111 10.41 -1.73 5.53
C ASN A 111 11.48 -2.40 6.43
N LEU A 112 11.74 -3.69 6.21
CA LEU A 112 12.80 -4.45 6.87
C LEU A 112 14.17 -3.78 6.67
N ARG A 113 14.51 -3.37 5.43
CA ARG A 113 15.77 -2.68 5.13
C ARG A 113 15.90 -1.37 5.91
N VAL A 114 14.81 -0.60 6.04
CA VAL A 114 14.80 0.63 6.85
C VAL A 114 15.02 0.33 8.34
N ALA A 115 14.38 -0.70 8.88
CA ALA A 115 14.55 -1.12 10.27
C ALA A 115 16.00 -1.59 10.56
N GLN A 116 16.58 -2.40 9.67
CA GLN A 116 17.98 -2.85 9.75
C GLN A 116 18.96 -1.66 9.74
N GLN A 117 18.77 -0.69 8.85
CA GLN A 117 19.60 0.53 8.80
C GLN A 117 19.52 1.38 10.08
N LYS A 118 18.38 1.36 10.78
CA LYS A 118 18.24 2.06 12.05
C LYS A 118 18.90 1.30 13.20
N ALA A 119 18.74 -0.02 13.28
CA ALA A 119 19.46 -0.86 14.25
C ALA A 119 21.00 -0.66 14.17
N THR A 120 21.56 -0.67 12.95
CA THR A 120 23.01 -0.45 12.77
C THR A 120 23.43 0.99 13.07
N ARG A 121 22.62 2.01 12.74
CA ARG A 121 22.92 3.41 13.09
C ARG A 121 22.90 3.70 14.59
N THR A 122 22.01 3.07 15.37
CA THR A 122 22.05 3.17 16.84
C THR A 122 23.31 2.51 17.42
N THR A 123 23.93 1.58 16.69
CA THR A 123 25.24 1.01 17.06
C THR A 123 26.38 1.98 16.73
N ALA A 124 26.28 2.76 15.65
CA ALA A 124 27.31 3.69 15.18
C ALA A 124 27.55 4.93 16.07
N GLN A 125 26.80 5.10 17.18
CA GLN A 125 27.15 6.05 18.25
C GLN A 125 28.09 5.45 19.32
N ARG A 126 28.50 4.18 19.21
CA ARG A 126 29.60 3.59 20.00
C ARG A 126 30.56 2.77 19.12
N ASN A 127 31.60 3.47 18.68
CA ASN A 127 32.82 2.96 18.06
C ASN A 127 32.71 2.27 16.69
N VAL A 128 33.75 2.52 15.90
CA VAL A 128 33.89 2.10 14.50
C VAL A 128 34.49 0.70 14.41
N ARG A 129 34.12 0.00 13.32
CA ARG A 129 34.85 -1.03 12.53
C ARG A 129 34.31 -2.47 12.64
N ASN A 130 34.02 -3.04 11.46
CA ASN A 130 33.76 -4.45 11.11
C ASN A 130 32.36 -5.05 11.45
N GLU A 131 31.35 -4.85 10.60
CA GLU A 131 30.08 -5.64 10.58
C GLU A 131 29.42 -5.63 9.15
N ASP A 132 30.19 -5.91 8.10
CA ASP A 132 29.70 -5.81 6.69
C ASP A 132 29.13 -7.12 6.08
N ASN A 133 29.01 -8.21 6.85
CA ASN A 133 28.75 -9.55 6.29
C ASN A 133 27.45 -10.26 6.69
N LEU A 134 26.61 -9.67 7.56
CA LEU A 134 25.33 -10.31 7.96
C LEU A 134 24.13 -9.84 7.13
N SER A 135 24.13 -8.59 6.63
CA SER A 135 23.01 -8.01 5.86
C SER A 135 22.73 -8.73 4.54
N ASN A 136 23.79 -9.18 3.84
CA ASN A 136 23.68 -9.72 2.48
C ASN A 136 23.06 -11.12 2.38
N LYS A 137 23.02 -11.92 3.46
CA LYS A 137 22.44 -13.28 3.42
C LYS A 137 20.92 -13.30 3.40
N VAL A 138 20.26 -12.37 4.10
CA VAL A 138 18.79 -12.27 4.12
C VAL A 138 18.25 -11.76 2.78
N THR A 139 19.02 -10.94 2.06
CA THR A 139 18.61 -10.42 0.74
C THR A 139 18.76 -11.45 -0.40
N GLN A 140 19.42 -12.58 -0.16
CA GLN A 140 19.71 -13.60 -1.18
C GLN A 140 18.85 -14.87 -1.11
N GLN A 141 17.81 -14.92 -0.25
CA GLN A 141 16.69 -15.84 -0.47
C GLN A 141 15.89 -15.36 -1.69
N LYS A 142 16.43 -15.68 -2.87
CA LYS A 142 15.82 -15.53 -4.18
C LYS A 142 14.53 -16.36 -4.18
N ALA A 143 13.40 -15.72 -3.87
CA ALA A 143 12.09 -16.31 -4.01
C ALA A 143 11.98 -16.90 -5.42
N ALA A 144 11.80 -18.22 -5.52
CA ALA A 144 11.71 -18.92 -6.79
C ALA A 144 10.60 -18.25 -7.61
N THR A 145 11.01 -17.52 -8.65
CA THR A 145 10.14 -16.58 -9.36
C THR A 145 9.36 -17.33 -10.43
N THR A 146 8.54 -18.29 -9.99
CA THR A 146 7.41 -18.76 -10.78
C THR A 146 6.46 -17.57 -10.86
N THR A 147 6.49 -16.86 -11.99
CA THR A 147 5.60 -15.73 -12.26
C THR A 147 4.18 -16.24 -12.20
N THR A 148 3.45 -15.92 -11.14
CA THR A 148 2.01 -16.16 -11.08
C THR A 148 1.39 -15.37 -12.23
N GLN A 149 0.76 -16.06 -13.17
CA GLN A 149 0.04 -15.48 -14.30
C GLN A 149 -1.44 -15.85 -14.17
N LEU A 150 -2.32 -14.98 -14.66
CA LEU A 150 -3.75 -15.27 -14.74
C LEU A 150 -3.96 -16.45 -15.70
N PRO A 151 -4.72 -17.51 -15.35
CA PRO A 151 -5.02 -18.63 -16.24
C PRO A 151 -6.10 -18.25 -17.28
N PHE A 152 -5.89 -17.13 -17.96
CA PHE A 152 -6.78 -16.54 -18.94
C PHE A 152 -5.99 -15.99 -20.13
N SER A 153 -6.63 -15.83 -21.28
CA SER A 153 -5.96 -15.30 -22.48
C SER A 153 -5.73 -13.79 -22.35
N SER A 154 -4.56 -13.30 -22.76
CA SER A 154 -4.20 -11.88 -22.67
C SER A 154 -5.21 -10.98 -23.39
N PHE A 155 -5.41 -9.79 -22.84
CA PHE A 155 -6.18 -8.70 -23.46
C PHE A 155 -5.33 -7.80 -24.38
N ASP A 156 -4.16 -8.28 -24.82
CA ASP A 156 -3.12 -7.53 -25.56
C ASP A 156 -2.70 -6.22 -24.86
N ASN A 157 -2.79 -6.21 -23.53
CA ASN A 157 -2.37 -5.11 -22.66
C ASN A 157 -1.77 -5.69 -21.36
N PRO A 158 -0.44 -5.84 -21.27
CA PRO A 158 0.21 -6.47 -20.12
C PRO A 158 -0.09 -5.80 -18.78
N ILE A 159 -0.30 -4.46 -18.76
CA ILE A 159 -0.68 -3.78 -17.51
C ILE A 159 -2.12 -4.13 -17.11
N LEU A 160 -3.05 -4.30 -18.06
CA LEU A 160 -4.39 -4.81 -17.74
C LEU A 160 -4.32 -6.25 -17.21
N ASP A 161 -3.58 -7.14 -17.87
CA ASP A 161 -3.48 -8.55 -17.48
C ASP A 161 -2.92 -8.68 -16.05
N ASP A 162 -1.83 -7.98 -15.75
CA ASP A 162 -1.19 -7.99 -14.43
C ASP A 162 -2.03 -7.27 -13.36
N GLN A 163 -2.70 -6.16 -13.71
CA GLN A 163 -3.62 -5.47 -12.80
C GLN A 163 -4.86 -6.32 -12.50
N LEU A 164 -5.37 -7.09 -13.47
CA LEU A 164 -6.52 -7.96 -13.30
C LEU A 164 -6.19 -9.14 -12.38
N LEU A 165 -5.04 -9.78 -12.60
CA LEU A 165 -4.50 -10.78 -11.67
C LEU A 165 -4.39 -10.22 -10.26
N LEU A 166 -3.75 -9.06 -10.12
CA LEU A 166 -3.55 -8.42 -8.82
C LEU A 166 -4.87 -8.01 -8.16
N TYR A 167 -5.83 -7.53 -8.94
CA TYR A 167 -7.14 -7.10 -8.46
C TYR A 167 -7.99 -8.28 -7.97
N LEU A 168 -8.07 -9.37 -8.73
CA LEU A 168 -8.74 -10.59 -8.27
C LEU A 168 -8.05 -11.15 -7.01
N SER A 169 -6.71 -11.05 -6.93
CA SER A 169 -5.94 -11.49 -5.77
C SER A 169 -6.14 -10.59 -4.55
N TYR A 170 -6.31 -9.28 -4.77
CA TYR A 170 -6.70 -8.31 -3.76
C TYR A 170 -8.09 -8.64 -3.21
N ILE A 171 -9.07 -8.97 -4.05
CA ILE A 171 -10.40 -9.40 -3.61
C ILE A 171 -10.30 -10.69 -2.77
N ALA A 172 -9.51 -11.67 -3.19
CA ALA A 172 -9.30 -12.91 -2.43
C ALA A 172 -8.55 -12.72 -1.09
N SER A 173 -7.83 -11.60 -0.93
CA SER A 173 -6.99 -11.29 0.25
C SER A 173 -7.63 -10.28 1.21
N VAL A 174 -8.38 -9.30 0.69
CA VAL A 174 -8.86 -8.10 1.40
C VAL A 174 -10.38 -7.91 1.20
N GLY A 175 -10.98 -8.63 0.26
CA GLY A 175 -12.37 -8.44 -0.18
C GLY A 175 -12.53 -7.29 -1.18
N THR A 176 -13.71 -7.20 -1.80
CA THR A 176 -14.07 -6.15 -2.76
C THR A 176 -13.76 -4.75 -2.20
N PRO A 177 -13.06 -3.87 -2.95
CA PRO A 177 -12.72 -2.54 -2.46
C PRO A 177 -13.95 -1.65 -2.37
N ASP A 178 -13.96 -0.76 -1.39
CA ASP A 178 -15.01 0.25 -1.24
C ASP A 178 -14.88 1.35 -2.30
N VAL A 179 -13.64 1.63 -2.73
CA VAL A 179 -13.32 2.60 -3.78
C VAL A 179 -12.42 1.95 -4.83
N LEU A 180 -12.84 1.96 -6.09
CA LEU A 180 -11.99 1.58 -7.23
C LEU A 180 -11.53 2.84 -7.96
N ILE A 181 -10.22 3.06 -8.04
CA ILE A 181 -9.64 4.07 -8.92
C ILE A 181 -9.48 3.44 -10.32
N VAL A 182 -9.92 4.14 -11.36
CA VAL A 182 -9.80 3.72 -12.76
C VAL A 182 -9.33 4.87 -13.64
N GLY A 183 -8.79 4.57 -14.82
CA GLY A 183 -8.32 5.57 -15.77
C GLY A 183 -7.00 5.18 -16.43
N SER A 184 -6.38 6.15 -17.12
CA SER A 184 -5.15 5.97 -17.89
C SER A 184 -3.88 5.83 -17.01
N SER A 185 -2.71 5.85 -17.63
CA SER A 185 -1.41 5.93 -16.94
C SER A 185 -1.34 7.10 -15.96
N ARG A 186 -2.14 8.16 -16.16
CA ARG A 186 -2.25 9.29 -15.23
C ARG A 186 -2.88 8.90 -13.90
N ALA A 187 -3.90 8.03 -13.88
CA ALA A 187 -4.44 7.47 -12.63
C ALA A 187 -3.46 6.47 -11.98
N LEU A 188 -2.85 5.59 -12.78
CA LEU A 188 -1.92 4.55 -12.33
C LEU A 188 -0.77 5.09 -11.47
N VAL A 189 -0.28 6.29 -11.79
CA VAL A 189 0.81 6.99 -11.07
C VAL A 189 0.35 8.23 -10.29
N GLY A 190 -0.93 8.61 -10.38
CA GLY A 190 -1.42 9.92 -9.94
C GLY A 190 -2.37 9.93 -8.75
N ILE A 191 -2.85 8.77 -8.28
CA ILE A 191 -3.57 8.65 -7.00
C ILE A 191 -2.99 7.43 -6.25
N ASP A 192 -2.40 7.69 -5.08
CA ASP A 192 -1.88 6.67 -4.17
C ASP A 192 -3.02 6.19 -3.23
N PRO A 193 -3.47 4.92 -3.34
CA PRO A 193 -4.54 4.37 -2.51
C PRO A 193 -4.23 4.42 -1.02
N ARG A 194 -2.98 4.13 -0.62
CA ARG A 194 -2.60 4.06 0.80
C ARG A 194 -2.60 5.45 1.44
N GLN A 195 -2.15 6.46 0.70
CA GLN A 195 -2.25 7.87 1.13
C GLN A 195 -3.70 8.34 1.21
N LEU A 196 -4.57 7.88 0.30
CA LEU A 196 -5.99 8.19 0.31
C LEU A 196 -6.69 7.53 1.52
N GLN A 197 -6.42 6.25 1.77
CA GLN A 197 -6.88 5.52 2.96
C GLN A 197 -6.45 6.22 4.26
N GLN A 198 -5.17 6.58 4.39
CA GLN A 198 -4.65 7.27 5.58
C GLN A 198 -5.31 8.64 5.78
N ALA A 199 -5.46 9.43 4.71
CA ALA A 199 -6.09 10.74 4.78
C ALA A 199 -7.58 10.66 5.15
N LEU A 200 -8.30 9.66 4.63
CA LEU A 200 -9.71 9.41 4.95
C LEU A 200 -9.90 8.92 6.39
N ALA A 201 -9.07 7.99 6.86
CA ALA A 201 -9.09 7.52 8.24
C ALA A 201 -8.80 8.67 9.23
N THR A 202 -7.86 9.56 8.91
CA THR A 202 -7.56 10.76 9.71
C THR A 202 -8.75 11.73 9.80
N GLN A 203 -9.65 11.71 8.81
CA GLN A 203 -10.88 12.51 8.77
C GLN A 203 -12.11 11.77 9.34
N GLY A 204 -11.91 10.66 10.04
CA GLY A 204 -13.01 9.88 10.64
C GLY A 204 -13.87 9.13 9.62
N LYS A 205 -13.42 8.95 8.37
CA LYS A 205 -14.12 8.14 7.34
C LYS A 205 -13.83 6.64 7.45
N GLY A 206 -13.09 6.22 8.47
CA GLY A 206 -12.75 4.83 8.76
C GLY A 206 -11.80 4.19 7.74
N SER A 207 -11.68 2.86 7.83
CA SER A 207 -10.69 2.05 7.11
C SER A 207 -11.22 1.54 5.77
N LEU A 208 -11.49 2.45 4.82
CA LEU A 208 -11.96 2.05 3.49
C LEU A 208 -10.89 1.22 2.74
N LYS A 209 -11.34 0.20 2.01
CA LYS A 209 -10.51 -0.59 1.09
C LYS A 209 -10.44 0.12 -0.25
N ILE A 210 -9.23 0.44 -0.70
CA ILE A 210 -9.00 1.17 -1.95
C ILE A 210 -8.00 0.43 -2.82
N PHE A 211 -8.35 0.27 -4.10
CA PHE A 211 -7.50 -0.31 -5.13
C PHE A 211 -7.46 0.57 -6.38
N ASN A 212 -6.33 0.61 -7.07
CA ASN A 212 -6.11 1.35 -8.30
C ASN A 212 -6.00 0.39 -9.49
N PHE A 213 -7.10 0.25 -10.22
CA PHE A 213 -7.24 -0.60 -11.40
C PHE A 213 -7.04 0.19 -12.72
N ALA A 214 -6.29 1.29 -12.66
CA ALA A 214 -5.89 2.03 -13.84
C ALA A 214 -4.87 1.27 -14.69
N VAL A 215 -4.90 1.52 -16.01
CA VAL A 215 -4.05 0.86 -17.01
C VAL A 215 -3.46 1.88 -17.98
N ASN A 216 -2.36 1.55 -18.66
CA ASN A 216 -1.78 2.47 -19.64
C ASN A 216 -2.73 2.71 -20.81
N GLY A 217 -2.79 3.96 -21.28
CA GLY A 217 -3.55 4.33 -22.47
C GLY A 217 -5.07 4.15 -22.38
N ALA A 218 -5.63 3.96 -21.17
CA ALA A 218 -7.07 3.84 -21.00
C ALA A 218 -7.80 5.11 -21.51
N THR A 219 -8.89 4.87 -22.20
CA THR A 219 -9.84 5.87 -22.70
C THR A 219 -11.19 5.67 -21.99
N ALA A 220 -12.18 6.50 -22.29
CA ALA A 220 -13.53 6.26 -21.79
C ALA A 220 -14.08 4.89 -22.23
N GLN A 221 -13.80 4.45 -23.47
CA GLN A 221 -14.17 3.10 -23.93
C GLN A 221 -13.44 1.99 -23.16
N MET A 222 -12.17 2.19 -22.79
CA MET A 222 -11.44 1.22 -21.97
C MET A 222 -12.01 1.08 -20.56
N VAL A 223 -12.37 2.22 -19.93
CA VAL A 223 -12.96 2.24 -18.59
C VAL A 223 -14.41 1.70 -18.61
N ASP A 224 -15.17 1.93 -19.69
CA ASP A 224 -16.47 1.28 -19.93
C ASP A 224 -16.33 -0.23 -19.97
N PHE A 225 -15.39 -0.74 -20.77
CA PHE A 225 -15.09 -2.17 -20.81
C PHE A 225 -14.72 -2.74 -19.44
N GLN A 226 -13.80 -2.11 -18.71
CA GLN A 226 -13.39 -2.58 -17.39
C GLN A 226 -14.60 -2.73 -16.45
N LEU A 227 -15.44 -1.69 -16.33
CA LEU A 227 -16.52 -1.65 -15.33
C LEU A 227 -17.79 -2.39 -15.75
N ARG A 228 -18.17 -2.38 -17.04
CA ARG A 228 -19.45 -2.94 -17.52
C ARG A 228 -19.34 -4.30 -18.17
N GLN A 229 -18.15 -4.73 -18.59
CA GLN A 229 -17.97 -5.95 -19.40
C GLN A 229 -17.02 -6.95 -18.74
N LEU A 230 -15.88 -6.49 -18.22
CA LEU A 230 -14.86 -7.34 -17.60
C LEU A 230 -15.26 -7.78 -16.18
N LEU A 231 -15.54 -6.83 -15.29
CA LEU A 231 -15.89 -7.12 -13.90
C LEU A 231 -17.30 -7.74 -13.76
N THR A 232 -17.53 -8.48 -12.68
CA THR A 232 -18.85 -8.94 -12.25
C THR A 232 -19.45 -7.99 -11.20
N PRO A 233 -20.77 -7.98 -10.96
CA PRO A 233 -21.41 -7.10 -9.98
C PRO A 233 -20.80 -7.18 -8.57
N GLU A 234 -20.39 -8.39 -8.14
CA GLU A 234 -19.81 -8.67 -6.82
C GLU A 234 -18.38 -8.11 -6.66
N GLN A 235 -17.73 -7.81 -7.78
CA GLN A 235 -16.41 -7.19 -7.84
C GLN A 235 -16.51 -5.66 -7.85
N LEU A 236 -17.66 -5.07 -8.20
CA LEU A 236 -17.81 -3.62 -8.29
C LEU A 236 -17.66 -2.92 -6.93
N PRO A 237 -17.07 -1.71 -6.91
CA PRO A 237 -16.90 -0.96 -5.67
C PRO A 237 -18.18 -0.24 -5.25
N ARG A 238 -18.16 0.35 -4.05
CA ARG A 238 -19.22 1.24 -3.56
C ARG A 238 -19.03 2.71 -4.01
N LEU A 239 -17.89 3.05 -4.61
CA LEU A 239 -17.61 4.31 -5.30
C LEU A 239 -16.57 4.10 -6.40
N ILE A 240 -16.76 4.71 -7.58
CA ILE A 240 -15.78 4.71 -8.67
C ILE A 240 -15.10 6.09 -8.72
N LEU A 241 -13.78 6.09 -8.64
CA LEU A 241 -12.94 7.29 -8.73
C LEU A 241 -12.16 7.26 -10.06
N TRP A 242 -12.79 7.75 -11.12
CA TRP A 242 -12.20 7.78 -12.45
C TRP A 242 -11.28 9.00 -12.60
N ALA A 243 -9.97 8.80 -12.60
CA ALA A 243 -8.99 9.87 -12.71
C ALA A 243 -8.32 9.87 -14.08
N ASP A 244 -8.37 10.99 -14.80
CA ASP A 244 -7.76 11.08 -16.13
C ASP A 244 -7.52 12.53 -16.59
N GLY A 245 -7.46 12.77 -17.89
CA GLY A 245 -7.82 14.08 -18.46
C GLY A 245 -8.20 13.99 -19.93
N VAL A 246 -8.15 15.13 -20.62
CA VAL A 246 -8.73 15.30 -21.97
C VAL A 246 -8.34 14.24 -23.01
N ARG A 247 -7.12 13.68 -22.93
CA ARG A 247 -6.61 12.67 -23.87
C ARG A 247 -7.43 11.38 -23.90
N ALA A 248 -8.06 11.00 -22.79
CA ALA A 248 -8.92 9.82 -22.69
C ALA A 248 -10.30 10.01 -23.35
N PHE A 249 -10.69 11.27 -23.60
CA PHE A 249 -12.00 11.64 -24.16
C PHE A 249 -11.93 12.16 -25.60
N ASN A 250 -10.73 12.30 -26.17
CA ASN A 250 -10.56 12.68 -27.56
C ASN A 250 -11.02 11.54 -28.50
N SER A 251 -12.26 11.66 -28.98
CA SER A 251 -12.87 10.76 -29.99
C SER A 251 -12.43 11.07 -31.42
N GLY A 252 -11.65 12.14 -31.65
CA GLY A 252 -11.13 12.46 -32.98
C GLY A 252 -10.00 11.51 -33.41
N ARG A 253 -9.16 11.07 -32.46
CA ARG A 253 -8.06 10.13 -32.73
C ARG A 253 -8.53 8.67 -32.69
N VAL A 254 -7.78 7.80 -33.35
CA VAL A 254 -7.96 6.34 -33.24
C VAL A 254 -7.66 5.88 -31.81
N ASP A 255 -8.56 5.10 -31.24
CA ASP A 255 -8.37 4.44 -29.94
C ASP A 255 -7.59 3.14 -30.11
N ARG A 256 -6.26 3.25 -30.19
CA ARG A 256 -5.38 2.09 -30.37
C ARG A 256 -5.47 1.09 -29.20
N THR A 257 -5.65 1.58 -27.98
CA THR A 257 -5.75 0.73 -26.78
C THR A 257 -7.00 -0.13 -26.84
N TYR A 258 -8.15 0.48 -27.10
CA TYR A 258 -9.42 -0.25 -27.21
C TYR A 258 -9.46 -1.16 -28.45
N ASN A 259 -8.89 -0.72 -29.59
CA ASN A 259 -8.83 -1.53 -30.79
C ASN A 259 -7.95 -2.79 -30.61
N SER A 260 -6.84 -2.68 -29.87
CA SER A 260 -6.01 -3.84 -29.51
C SER A 260 -6.78 -4.79 -28.58
N LEU A 261 -7.45 -4.24 -27.55
CA LEU A 261 -8.29 -5.00 -26.64
C LEU A 261 -9.34 -5.84 -27.40
N VAL A 262 -10.16 -5.24 -28.27
CA VAL A 262 -11.25 -5.99 -28.93
C VAL A 262 -10.78 -7.03 -29.95
N ALA A 263 -9.54 -6.91 -30.43
CA ALA A 263 -8.90 -7.91 -31.28
C ALA A 263 -8.30 -9.08 -30.48
N SER A 264 -8.04 -8.89 -29.19
CA SER A 264 -7.34 -9.86 -28.34
C SER A 264 -8.10 -11.17 -28.09
N ALA A 265 -7.35 -12.25 -27.87
CA ALA A 265 -7.91 -13.54 -27.51
C ALA A 265 -8.68 -13.51 -26.16
N GLY A 266 -8.21 -12.71 -25.19
CA GLY A 266 -8.91 -12.48 -23.92
C GLY A 266 -10.29 -11.88 -24.11
N TYR A 267 -10.43 -10.89 -25.00
CA TYR A 267 -11.73 -10.30 -25.30
C TYR A 267 -12.66 -11.31 -25.99
N GLN A 268 -12.17 -12.09 -26.96
CA GLN A 268 -12.99 -13.11 -27.62
C GLN A 268 -13.53 -14.16 -26.63
N ARG A 269 -12.69 -14.62 -25.69
CA ARG A 269 -13.14 -15.53 -24.61
C ARG A 269 -14.19 -14.89 -23.72
N LEU A 270 -13.98 -13.65 -23.27
CA LEU A 270 -14.96 -12.91 -22.47
C LEU A 270 -16.31 -12.76 -23.20
N ARG A 271 -16.29 -12.54 -24.52
CA ARG A 271 -17.50 -12.48 -25.35
C ARG A 271 -18.20 -13.83 -25.52
N ALA A 272 -17.48 -14.95 -25.38
CA ALA A 272 -18.03 -16.31 -25.35
C ALA A 272 -18.62 -16.70 -23.97
N GLY A 273 -18.44 -15.86 -22.94
CA GLY A 273 -18.92 -16.12 -21.57
C GLY A 273 -17.84 -16.64 -20.60
N ASP A 274 -16.66 -17.01 -21.11
CA ASP A 274 -15.49 -17.37 -20.29
C ASP A 274 -15.01 -16.14 -19.52
N ARG A 275 -15.18 -16.13 -18.19
CA ARG A 275 -14.64 -15.05 -17.34
C ARG A 275 -13.25 -15.39 -16.79
N PRO A 276 -12.37 -14.38 -16.63
CA PRO A 276 -11.10 -14.57 -15.94
C PRO A 276 -11.35 -14.89 -14.46
N THR A 277 -10.78 -16.00 -13.99
CA THR A 277 -10.89 -16.47 -12.60
C THR A 277 -9.52 -16.84 -12.05
N LEU A 278 -9.42 -16.88 -10.72
CA LEU A 278 -8.26 -17.44 -10.03
C LEU A 278 -8.54 -18.90 -9.63
N PRO A 279 -7.50 -19.70 -9.33
CA PRO A 279 -7.68 -21.01 -8.72
C PRO A 279 -8.52 -20.94 -7.43
N PRO A 280 -9.30 -21.99 -7.12
CA PRO A 280 -10.15 -22.01 -5.94
C PRO A 280 -9.32 -21.89 -4.65
N SER A 281 -9.79 -21.09 -3.70
CA SER A 281 -9.12 -20.88 -2.42
C SER A 281 -9.09 -22.16 -1.58
N GLN A 282 -7.88 -22.61 -1.22
CA GLN A 282 -7.68 -23.59 -0.15
C GLN A 282 -7.48 -22.85 1.19
N PRO A 283 -7.87 -23.45 2.34
CA PRO A 283 -7.62 -22.84 3.64
C PRO A 283 -6.12 -22.86 3.99
N GLU A 284 -5.54 -21.69 4.22
CA GLU A 284 -4.10 -21.48 4.41
C GLU A 284 -3.77 -21.22 5.89
N PHE A 285 -3.72 -22.27 6.70
CA PHE A 285 -3.50 -22.18 8.14
C PHE A 285 -2.07 -22.56 8.56
N THR A 286 -1.63 -21.99 9.68
CA THR A 286 -0.40 -22.32 10.39
C THR A 286 -0.62 -22.21 11.90
N GLU A 287 0.16 -22.93 12.69
CA GLU A 287 0.20 -22.77 14.15
C GLU A 287 0.82 -21.41 14.54
N ASP A 288 0.24 -20.73 15.53
CA ASP A 288 0.84 -19.55 16.18
C ASP A 288 1.12 -19.82 17.66
N CYS A 289 2.15 -20.62 17.92
CA CYS A 289 2.61 -20.97 19.27
C CYS A 289 3.32 -19.80 20.02
N GLU A 290 3.32 -18.56 19.51
CA GLU A 290 4.09 -17.44 20.07
C GLU A 290 3.43 -16.76 21.29
N ALA A 291 2.41 -17.39 21.89
CA ALA A 291 1.53 -16.81 22.91
C ALA A 291 1.66 -17.44 24.31
N ALA A 292 2.78 -17.19 25.02
CA ALA A 292 2.85 -17.28 26.50
C ALA A 292 4.16 -16.70 27.09
N SER A 293 4.45 -15.40 26.97
CA SER A 293 5.54 -14.74 27.73
C SER A 293 5.38 -13.21 27.83
N ILE A 294 4.21 -12.73 28.26
CA ILE A 294 4.06 -11.33 28.72
C ILE A 294 3.18 -11.28 29.97
N THR A 295 3.76 -11.61 31.12
CA THR A 295 3.21 -11.21 32.43
C THR A 295 4.03 -10.03 32.93
N PRO A 296 3.46 -8.83 33.12
CA PRO A 296 4.17 -7.72 33.74
C PRO A 296 4.21 -7.97 35.26
N THR A 297 5.19 -8.74 35.73
CA THR A 297 5.44 -8.92 37.16
C THR A 297 6.07 -7.66 37.75
N SER A 298 5.21 -6.72 38.14
CA SER A 298 5.56 -5.61 39.01
C SER A 298 5.95 -6.13 40.39
N SER A 299 7.25 -6.31 40.65
CA SER A 299 7.76 -6.55 42.01
C SER A 299 9.12 -5.88 42.21
N THR A 300 9.09 -4.61 42.63
CA THR A 300 10.23 -3.94 43.26
C THR A 300 10.45 -4.50 44.67
N THR A 301 11.40 -5.42 44.81
CA THR A 301 12.10 -5.63 46.09
C THR A 301 13.53 -6.08 45.84
N ALA A 302 14.49 -5.27 46.27
CA ALA A 302 15.90 -5.58 46.14
C ALA A 302 16.34 -6.54 47.27
N HIS A 303 16.81 -7.74 46.92
CA HIS A 303 17.63 -8.55 47.81
C HIS A 303 18.90 -9.02 47.10
N LYS A 304 20.04 -8.58 47.62
CA LYS A 304 21.35 -9.14 47.29
C LYS A 304 21.50 -10.49 47.98
N SER A 305 21.86 -11.53 47.22
CA SER A 305 22.49 -12.75 47.76
C SER A 305 23.41 -13.36 46.71
N ASN A 306 24.71 -13.43 47.02
CA ASN A 306 25.67 -14.24 46.28
C ASN A 306 25.58 -15.69 46.75
N THR A 307 25.19 -16.63 45.89
CA THR A 307 25.61 -18.04 46.02
C THR A 307 25.75 -18.70 44.66
N VAL A 308 26.84 -19.43 44.45
CA VAL A 308 27.09 -20.25 43.25
C VAL A 308 26.47 -21.63 43.44
N VAL A 309 25.65 -22.08 42.48
CA VAL A 309 25.29 -23.50 42.30
C VAL A 309 25.26 -23.79 40.80
N GLY A 310 25.98 -24.83 40.37
CA GLY A 310 25.96 -25.33 38.98
C GLY A 310 24.91 -26.44 38.77
N LEU A 311 24.96 -27.07 37.59
CA LEU A 311 23.99 -28.05 37.04
C LEU A 311 22.70 -27.39 36.48
N ALA A 312 22.13 -27.82 35.35
CA ALA A 312 22.53 -28.87 34.41
C ALA A 312 22.17 -28.48 32.95
N SER A 313 22.92 -28.97 31.98
CA SER A 313 22.59 -28.85 30.56
C SER A 313 21.51 -29.85 30.16
N SER A 314 20.32 -29.38 29.78
CA SER A 314 19.34 -30.18 29.05
C SER A 314 19.53 -29.99 27.54
N ASN A 315 19.77 -31.09 26.84
CA ASN A 315 19.95 -31.08 25.39
C ASN A 315 18.62 -30.86 24.67
N ILE A 316 18.44 -29.72 24.00
CA ILE A 316 17.43 -29.59 22.94
C ILE A 316 18.15 -29.75 21.60
N ALA A 317 17.92 -30.90 20.97
CA ALA A 317 18.54 -31.27 19.71
C ALA A 317 17.92 -30.49 18.54
N SER A 318 18.42 -29.29 18.27
CA SER A 318 18.25 -28.66 16.97
C SER A 318 19.01 -29.49 15.92
N LYS A 319 18.30 -29.97 14.89
CA LYS A 319 18.88 -30.74 13.79
C LYS A 319 19.90 -29.87 13.04
N GLY A 320 21.18 -30.06 13.35
CA GLY A 320 22.27 -29.24 12.83
C GLY A 320 22.46 -29.38 11.32
N LEU A 321 22.42 -28.25 10.62
CA LEU A 321 22.86 -28.14 9.23
C LEU A 321 24.39 -28.29 9.17
N ARG A 322 24.87 -29.48 8.82
CA ARG A 322 26.31 -29.81 8.82
C ARG A 322 27.00 -29.24 7.57
N LEU A 323 27.49 -28.00 7.65
CA LEU A 323 28.30 -27.42 6.55
C LEU A 323 29.66 -28.12 6.43
N MET A 324 29.91 -28.74 5.28
CA MET A 324 31.29 -29.01 4.84
C MET A 324 31.95 -27.73 4.33
N ARG A 325 33.24 -27.58 4.64
CA ARG A 325 34.05 -26.40 4.33
C ARG A 325 34.93 -26.70 3.10
N SER A 326 34.58 -26.15 1.95
CA SER A 326 35.49 -26.04 0.81
C SER A 326 36.08 -24.63 0.75
N SER A 327 37.40 -24.56 0.59
CA SER A 327 38.16 -23.31 0.60
C SER A 327 38.53 -22.91 -0.84
N PHE A 328 38.27 -21.66 -1.23
CA PHE A 328 38.89 -21.04 -2.40
C PHE A 328 39.32 -19.60 -2.07
N SER A 329 40.40 -19.16 -2.72
CA SER A 329 41.27 -18.06 -2.30
C SER A 329 40.88 -16.67 -2.82
N ASP A 330 41.33 -15.67 -2.06
CA ASP A 330 41.17 -14.22 -2.28
C ASP A 330 42.07 -13.65 -3.41
N SER A 331 41.69 -12.50 -3.97
CA SER A 331 42.58 -11.56 -4.66
C SER A 331 41.99 -10.13 -4.78
N SER A 332 42.01 -9.40 -3.67
CA SER A 332 42.45 -7.99 -3.55
C SER A 332 42.33 -7.01 -4.75
N ASN A 333 41.74 -5.82 -4.52
CA ASN A 333 42.54 -4.58 -4.44
C ASN A 333 41.79 -3.35 -3.87
N ARG A 334 42.54 -2.42 -3.25
CA ARG A 334 42.08 -1.14 -2.66
C ARG A 334 42.85 0.05 -3.26
N VAL A 335 42.24 1.24 -3.32
CA VAL A 335 42.91 2.56 -3.20
C VAL A 335 41.99 3.53 -2.41
N SER A 336 42.53 4.60 -1.82
CA SER A 336 41.96 5.33 -0.66
C SER A 336 41.64 6.84 -0.88
N SER A 337 40.99 7.43 0.14
CA SER A 337 40.47 8.82 0.38
C SER A 337 41.55 9.94 0.43
N PRO A 338 41.32 11.23 0.88
CA PRO A 338 40.17 11.91 1.56
C PRO A 338 39.74 13.31 0.99
N GLY A 339 38.47 13.75 1.10
CA GLY A 339 37.90 14.54 2.22
C GLY A 339 37.46 15.98 1.77
N GLN A 340 36.80 16.88 2.54
CA GLN A 340 35.88 16.74 3.69
C GLN A 340 35.22 18.10 4.11
N GLN A 341 33.97 18.43 3.71
CA GLN A 341 33.10 19.40 4.44
C GLN A 341 31.58 19.22 4.14
N LEU A 342 30.70 19.61 5.07
CA LEU A 342 29.29 19.16 5.15
C LEU A 342 28.24 20.17 4.66
N SER A 343 27.15 19.66 4.06
CA SER A 343 25.80 20.23 4.24
C SER A 343 24.71 19.16 3.99
N LEU A 344 23.57 19.26 4.68
CA LEU A 344 22.53 18.22 4.72
C LEU A 344 21.66 18.21 3.45
N SER A 345 21.53 17.05 2.79
CA SER A 345 20.37 16.77 1.93
C SER A 345 20.12 15.26 1.76
N GLN A 346 18.94 14.90 1.27
CA GLN A 346 18.35 13.57 1.37
C GLN A 346 19.04 12.53 0.48
N GLY A 347 19.29 11.34 1.02
CA GLY A 347 19.98 10.24 0.33
C GLY A 347 19.27 9.80 -0.95
N THR A 348 20.06 9.60 -2.01
CA THR A 348 19.63 9.30 -3.37
C THR A 348 18.93 7.94 -3.52
N ASP A 349 17.74 7.94 -4.11
CA ASP A 349 17.15 6.73 -4.72
C ASP A 349 18.03 6.28 -5.90
N MET A 350 18.62 5.08 -5.80
CA MET A 350 19.30 4.41 -6.91
C MET A 350 18.26 3.96 -7.94
N ALA A 351 17.99 4.80 -8.93
CA ALA A 351 17.05 4.50 -10.00
C ALA A 351 17.63 3.47 -10.98
N ILE A 352 17.05 2.27 -11.01
CA ILE A 352 17.05 1.41 -12.21
C ILE A 352 15.63 1.43 -12.79
N ALA A 353 15.33 2.51 -13.50
CA ALA A 353 14.21 2.60 -14.44
C ALA A 353 14.78 3.05 -15.79
N GLN A 354 15.62 2.19 -16.40
CA GLN A 354 16.03 2.38 -17.78
C GLN A 354 14.83 2.13 -18.68
N ARG A 355 14.50 3.13 -19.52
CA ARG A 355 13.50 3.01 -20.59
C ARG A 355 14.14 2.29 -21.77
N PRO A 356 13.69 1.09 -22.16
CA PRO A 356 14.11 0.50 -23.43
C PRO A 356 13.58 1.34 -24.57
N THR A 357 14.44 1.66 -25.55
CA THR A 357 14.04 2.31 -26.79
C THR A 357 13.41 1.31 -27.76
N THR A 358 12.45 1.80 -28.56
CA THR A 358 12.01 1.22 -29.84
C THR A 358 11.56 -0.24 -29.87
N GLY A 359 10.24 -0.47 -29.79
CA GLY A 359 9.59 -1.74 -30.16
C GLY A 359 8.55 -2.24 -29.16
N GLY A 360 7.31 -2.42 -29.61
CA GLY A 360 6.33 -3.32 -28.98
C GLY A 360 5.59 -2.88 -27.71
N ASN A 361 6.16 -2.06 -26.82
CA ASN A 361 5.52 -1.69 -25.54
C ASN A 361 5.08 -0.22 -25.49
N ILE A 362 3.76 0.03 -25.49
CA ILE A 362 3.16 1.38 -25.63
C ILE A 362 3.40 2.31 -24.42
N ALA A 363 3.86 1.80 -23.26
CA ALA A 363 4.04 2.61 -22.05
C ALA A 363 5.40 2.54 -21.36
N GLY A 364 6.21 1.49 -21.58
CA GLY A 364 7.51 1.33 -20.91
C GLY A 364 7.48 1.19 -19.38
N TYR A 365 6.30 1.01 -18.77
CA TYR A 365 6.16 0.72 -17.35
C TYR A 365 6.41 -0.77 -17.08
N ASN A 366 7.07 -1.07 -15.96
CA ASN A 366 7.26 -2.43 -15.48
C ASN A 366 6.18 -2.75 -14.44
N SER A 367 5.26 -3.67 -14.76
CA SER A 367 4.18 -4.11 -13.87
C SER A 367 4.67 -4.74 -12.56
N LEU A 368 5.91 -5.26 -12.53
CA LEU A 368 6.53 -5.74 -11.30
C LEU A 368 6.65 -4.63 -10.24
N ALA A 369 6.77 -3.36 -10.65
CA ALA A 369 6.89 -2.20 -9.77
C ALA A 369 5.53 -1.65 -9.26
N ILE A 370 4.40 -2.12 -9.79
CA ILE A 370 3.06 -1.82 -9.24
C ILE A 370 2.96 -2.43 -7.83
N ASP A 371 2.47 -1.67 -6.84
CA ASP A 371 2.33 -2.12 -5.46
C ASP A 371 1.07 -2.98 -5.22
N ALA A 372 0.88 -3.46 -3.98
CA ALA A 372 -0.24 -4.36 -3.65
C ALA A 372 -1.64 -3.72 -3.75
N HIS A 373 -1.73 -2.40 -3.94
CA HIS A 373 -2.97 -1.66 -4.15
C HIS A 373 -3.15 -1.21 -5.60
N GLY A 374 -2.34 -1.72 -6.55
CA GLY A 374 -2.44 -1.39 -7.97
C GLY A 374 -1.84 -0.03 -8.34
N PHE A 375 -1.08 0.61 -7.45
CA PHE A 375 -0.44 1.90 -7.70
C PHE A 375 1.00 1.75 -8.18
N LEU A 376 1.44 2.59 -9.11
CA LEU A 376 2.82 2.61 -9.61
C LEU A 376 3.61 3.80 -9.03
N PRO A 377 4.38 3.61 -7.95
CA PRO A 377 5.11 4.70 -7.28
C PRO A 377 6.35 5.12 -8.06
N LEU A 378 6.23 6.15 -8.91
CA LEU A 378 7.37 6.79 -9.56
C LEU A 378 8.02 7.81 -8.62
N SER A 379 9.34 7.76 -8.43
CA SER A 379 10.07 8.65 -7.50
C SER A 379 10.73 9.86 -8.18
N SER A 380 10.94 9.79 -9.49
CA SER A 380 11.62 10.83 -10.27
C SER A 380 10.88 12.17 -10.20
N ARG A 381 11.64 13.26 -10.18
CA ARG A 381 11.13 14.63 -10.20
C ARG A 381 11.41 15.25 -11.56
N PHE A 382 10.38 15.83 -12.18
CA PHE A 382 10.50 16.51 -13.45
C PHE A 382 11.36 17.77 -13.29
N ASN A 383 12.41 17.85 -14.11
CA ASN A 383 13.20 19.06 -14.30
C ASN A 383 13.24 19.32 -15.81
N PRO A 384 12.63 20.40 -16.33
CA PRO A 384 12.54 20.64 -17.76
C PRO A 384 13.93 20.76 -18.42
N ASP A 385 14.89 21.40 -17.76
CA ASP A 385 16.22 21.68 -18.28
C ASP A 385 17.02 20.40 -18.56
N ILE A 386 16.76 19.33 -17.78
CA ILE A 386 17.39 18.02 -17.95
C ILE A 386 16.52 17.10 -18.82
N TYR A 387 15.20 17.10 -18.62
CA TYR A 387 14.27 16.19 -19.29
C TYR A 387 14.26 16.40 -20.80
N TYR A 388 14.24 17.65 -21.26
CA TYR A 388 14.15 17.99 -22.67
C TYR A 388 15.47 17.80 -23.45
N GLN A 389 16.59 17.55 -22.77
CA GLN A 389 17.84 17.10 -23.41
C GLN A 389 17.72 15.67 -23.95
N LYS A 390 16.86 14.85 -23.34
CA LYS A 390 16.68 13.42 -23.66
C LYS A 390 15.34 13.11 -24.34
N ASN A 391 14.37 14.01 -24.26
CA ASN A 391 13.03 13.86 -24.82
C ASN A 391 12.67 15.15 -25.56
N PRO A 392 12.68 15.19 -26.91
CA PRO A 392 12.33 16.41 -27.64
C PRO A 392 10.93 16.94 -27.29
N ARG A 393 10.78 18.27 -27.25
CA ARG A 393 9.48 18.93 -27.01
C ARG A 393 8.52 18.66 -28.18
N VAL A 394 7.41 17.99 -27.92
CA VAL A 394 6.29 17.85 -28.86
C VAL A 394 5.29 18.98 -28.61
N VAL A 395 5.16 19.89 -29.57
CA VAL A 395 4.16 20.98 -29.54
C VAL A 395 2.77 20.41 -29.80
N GLY A 396 1.76 20.82 -29.03
CA GLY A 396 0.38 20.32 -29.07
C GLY A 396 -0.33 20.43 -30.41
N ARG A 397 0.13 21.29 -31.33
CA ARG A 397 -0.35 21.33 -32.73
C ARG A 397 0.04 20.11 -33.57
N TYR A 398 1.06 19.37 -33.12
CA TYR A 398 1.60 18.16 -33.77
C TYR A 398 1.45 16.91 -32.88
N ASP A 399 0.77 17.04 -31.74
CA ASP A 399 0.56 15.96 -30.80
C ASP A 399 -0.67 15.13 -31.21
N ALA A 400 -0.44 13.87 -31.59
CA ALA A 400 -1.48 12.95 -32.03
C ALA A 400 -2.50 12.59 -30.93
N ASP A 401 -2.18 12.80 -29.64
CA ASP A 401 -3.16 12.66 -28.56
C ASP A 401 -4.23 13.77 -28.62
N TYR A 402 -3.89 14.91 -29.23
CA TYR A 402 -4.74 16.10 -29.36
C TYR A 402 -5.21 16.37 -30.80
N GLN A 403 -4.83 15.54 -31.78
CA GLN A 403 -5.13 15.79 -33.20
C GLN A 403 -5.51 14.51 -33.98
N PRO A 404 -6.63 14.52 -34.74
CA PRO A 404 -7.67 15.54 -34.71
C PRO A 404 -8.41 15.51 -33.35
N PHE A 405 -9.13 16.58 -33.02
CA PHE A 405 -9.77 16.74 -31.71
C PHE A 405 -11.30 16.74 -31.80
N SER A 406 -11.94 15.80 -31.08
CA SER A 406 -13.38 15.83 -30.86
C SER A 406 -13.73 15.30 -29.46
N LEU A 407 -14.61 15.99 -28.75
CA LEU A 407 -15.25 15.48 -27.53
C LEU A 407 -16.61 14.81 -27.83
N SER A 408 -16.99 14.72 -29.10
CA SER A 408 -18.16 13.99 -29.59
C SER A 408 -17.72 12.72 -30.31
N GLY A 409 -18.39 11.60 -30.04
CA GLY A 409 -18.05 10.29 -30.61
C GLY A 409 -17.98 9.21 -29.54
N GLN A 410 -17.25 8.13 -29.81
CA GLN A 410 -17.28 6.90 -29.01
C GLN A 410 -16.87 7.10 -27.54
N GLN A 411 -15.97 8.04 -27.23
CA GLN A 411 -15.59 8.32 -25.85
C GLN A 411 -16.71 9.03 -25.06
N ALA A 412 -17.53 9.84 -25.73
CA ALA A 412 -18.72 10.43 -25.13
C ALA A 412 -19.85 9.41 -24.98
N THR A 413 -20.01 8.49 -25.94
CA THR A 413 -20.92 7.33 -25.82
C THR A 413 -20.57 6.50 -24.60
N ALA A 414 -19.28 6.15 -24.43
CA ALA A 414 -18.79 5.39 -23.28
C ALA A 414 -18.98 6.12 -21.95
N LEU A 415 -18.73 7.44 -21.89
CA LEU A 415 -19.03 8.24 -20.70
C LEU A 415 -20.52 8.18 -20.31
N ASN A 416 -21.42 8.31 -21.29
CA ASN A 416 -22.86 8.26 -21.04
C ASN A 416 -23.32 6.85 -20.61
N ALA A 417 -22.77 5.81 -21.23
CA ALA A 417 -23.03 4.41 -20.86
C ALA A 417 -22.55 4.09 -19.44
N LEU A 418 -21.36 4.57 -19.04
CA LEU A 418 -20.84 4.48 -17.68
C LEU A 418 -21.70 5.25 -16.68
N LYS A 419 -22.13 6.47 -16.99
CA LYS A 419 -23.03 7.25 -16.11
C LYS A 419 -24.36 6.54 -15.89
N ALA A 420 -24.98 6.00 -16.94
CA ALA A 420 -26.24 5.27 -16.82
C ALA A 420 -26.10 4.00 -15.96
N PHE A 421 -25.05 3.22 -16.21
CA PHE A 421 -24.73 2.03 -15.43
C PHE A 421 -24.42 2.32 -13.95
N ALA A 422 -23.63 3.37 -13.68
CA ALA A 422 -23.31 3.78 -12.33
C ALA A 422 -24.58 4.17 -11.54
N ILE A 423 -25.55 4.83 -12.18
CA ILE A 423 -26.86 5.14 -11.59
C ILE A 423 -27.66 3.85 -11.34
N GLU A 424 -27.72 2.93 -12.31
CA GLU A 424 -28.42 1.64 -12.19
C GLU A 424 -27.88 0.78 -11.04
N GLN A 425 -26.54 0.68 -10.92
CA GLN A 425 -25.87 -0.04 -9.84
C GLN A 425 -25.81 0.75 -8.51
N GLN A 426 -26.35 1.97 -8.47
CA GLN A 426 -26.31 2.88 -7.31
C GLN A 426 -24.89 3.24 -6.82
N ILE A 427 -23.89 3.20 -7.71
CA ILE A 427 -22.49 3.51 -7.44
C ILE A 427 -22.20 4.96 -7.83
N PRO A 428 -21.79 5.85 -6.91
CA PRO A 428 -21.36 7.20 -7.28
C PRO A 428 -20.12 7.16 -8.19
N LEU A 429 -20.20 7.86 -9.32
CA LEU A 429 -19.11 8.00 -10.28
C LEU A 429 -18.47 9.39 -10.15
N VAL A 430 -17.20 9.42 -9.73
CA VAL A 430 -16.46 10.65 -9.47
C VAL A 430 -15.33 10.76 -10.48
N PHE A 431 -15.42 11.74 -11.38
CA PHE A 431 -14.34 12.04 -12.33
C PHE A 431 -13.36 13.08 -11.75
N VAL A 432 -12.06 12.78 -11.81
CA VAL A 432 -10.97 13.68 -11.40
C VAL A 432 -10.12 14.04 -12.62
N ASN A 433 -10.15 15.32 -13.04
CA ASN A 433 -9.21 15.81 -14.04
C ASN A 433 -7.86 16.11 -13.36
N LEU A 434 -6.85 15.28 -13.61
CA LEU A 434 -5.58 15.34 -12.89
C LEU A 434 -4.72 16.56 -13.31
N PRO A 435 -3.86 17.09 -12.41
CA PRO A 435 -2.95 18.21 -12.69
C PRO A 435 -2.01 17.98 -13.89
N LEU A 436 -1.57 19.09 -14.50
CA LEU A 436 -0.57 19.14 -15.59
C LEU A 436 0.42 20.28 -15.33
N THR A 437 1.67 20.13 -15.78
CA THR A 437 2.69 21.19 -15.68
C THR A 437 2.41 22.35 -16.66
N GLN A 438 2.95 23.52 -16.37
CA GLN A 438 2.91 24.69 -17.26
C GLN A 438 3.74 24.45 -18.54
N ASP A 439 4.83 23.68 -18.45
CA ASP A 439 5.65 23.24 -19.59
C ASP A 439 4.85 22.41 -20.61
N TYR A 440 3.93 21.57 -20.14
CA TYR A 440 3.08 20.76 -21.01
C TYR A 440 1.96 21.60 -21.67
N LEU A 441 1.44 22.59 -20.95
CA LEU A 441 0.25 23.37 -21.31
C LEU A 441 0.56 24.56 -22.24
N ASP A 442 0.89 24.25 -23.50
CA ASP A 442 0.95 25.23 -24.59
C ASP A 442 -0.43 25.83 -24.94
N SER A 443 -0.51 26.72 -25.93
CA SER A 443 -1.79 27.35 -26.33
C SER A 443 -2.83 26.33 -26.81
N VAL A 444 -2.44 25.37 -27.64
CA VAL A 444 -3.37 24.37 -28.20
C VAL A 444 -3.88 23.44 -27.10
N ARG A 445 -2.98 22.90 -26.27
CA ARG A 445 -3.40 22.02 -25.16
C ARG A 445 -4.27 22.77 -24.15
N ARG A 446 -3.97 24.05 -23.83
CA ARG A 446 -4.84 24.88 -22.97
C ARG A 446 -6.24 25.07 -23.54
N THR A 447 -6.38 25.34 -24.83
CA THR A 447 -7.71 25.41 -25.47
C THR A 447 -8.48 24.09 -25.39
N ARG A 448 -7.80 22.94 -25.58
CA ARG A 448 -8.44 21.62 -25.47
C ARG A 448 -8.84 21.27 -24.03
N GLU A 449 -8.00 21.57 -23.05
CA GLU A 449 -8.33 21.44 -21.61
C GLU A 449 -9.53 22.33 -21.23
N GLN A 450 -9.62 23.57 -21.73
CA GLN A 450 -10.78 24.44 -21.50
C GLN A 450 -12.06 23.87 -22.13
N GLN A 451 -11.99 23.35 -23.36
CA GLN A 451 -13.11 22.67 -24.02
C GLN A 451 -13.56 21.44 -23.22
N PHE A 452 -12.61 20.66 -22.69
CA PHE A 452 -12.88 19.49 -21.86
C PHE A 452 -13.50 19.85 -20.51
N GLN A 453 -12.98 20.85 -19.80
CA GLN A 453 -13.55 21.34 -18.54
C GLN A 453 -14.99 21.81 -18.73
N GLN A 454 -15.28 22.56 -19.79
CA GLN A 454 -16.65 22.97 -20.13
C GLN A 454 -17.56 21.79 -20.49
N PHE A 455 -17.03 20.80 -21.22
CA PHE A 455 -17.76 19.57 -21.53
C PHE A 455 -18.11 18.80 -20.25
N MET A 456 -17.14 18.47 -19.41
CA MET A 456 -17.35 17.71 -18.17
C MET A 456 -18.22 18.46 -17.16
N GLN A 457 -18.12 19.79 -17.08
CA GLN A 457 -18.97 20.59 -16.20
C GLN A 457 -20.47 20.52 -16.62
N ARG A 458 -20.76 20.36 -17.91
CA ARG A 458 -22.12 20.09 -18.42
C ARG A 458 -22.59 18.65 -18.21
N GLN A 459 -21.68 17.73 -17.86
CA GLN A 459 -22.01 16.33 -17.59
C GLN A 459 -22.42 16.07 -16.14
N VAL A 460 -22.20 17.03 -15.22
CA VAL A 460 -22.50 16.88 -13.79
C VAL A 460 -24.00 16.65 -13.56
N THR A 461 -24.33 15.57 -12.87
CA THR A 461 -25.70 15.17 -12.49
C THR A 461 -25.66 14.58 -11.07
N PRO A 462 -26.80 14.37 -10.40
CA PRO A 462 -26.87 13.42 -9.29
C PRO A 462 -26.21 12.09 -9.71
N GLY A 463 -25.37 11.52 -8.85
CA GLY A 463 -24.57 10.32 -9.15
C GLY A 463 -23.28 10.54 -9.97
N PHE A 464 -23.09 11.68 -10.65
CA PHE A 464 -21.87 11.99 -11.40
C PHE A 464 -21.21 13.30 -10.97
N VAL A 465 -20.07 13.20 -10.28
CA VAL A 465 -19.32 14.33 -9.72
C VAL A 465 -18.09 14.64 -10.58
N PHE A 466 -17.85 15.92 -10.89
CA PHE A 466 -16.64 16.38 -11.58
C PHE A 466 -15.74 17.19 -10.63
N ILE A 467 -14.49 16.75 -10.46
CA ILE A 467 -13.44 17.41 -9.69
C ILE A 467 -12.32 17.84 -10.65
N ASP A 468 -12.23 19.14 -10.98
CA ASP A 468 -11.14 19.67 -11.81
C ASP A 468 -9.92 20.06 -10.96
N MET A 469 -8.83 19.32 -11.12
CA MET A 469 -7.51 19.65 -10.56
C MET A 469 -6.51 20.07 -11.66
N GLY A 470 -6.91 20.08 -12.93
CA GLY A 470 -6.04 20.30 -14.08
C GLY A 470 -5.33 21.67 -14.12
N ARG A 471 -5.81 22.63 -13.33
CA ARG A 471 -5.23 23.98 -13.19
C ARG A 471 -4.29 24.16 -11.99
N GLN A 472 -4.24 23.17 -11.09
CA GLN A 472 -3.38 23.20 -9.89
C GLN A 472 -1.92 22.88 -10.25
N TRP A 473 -0.99 23.30 -9.39
CA TRP A 473 0.42 22.87 -9.39
C TRP A 473 1.18 23.04 -10.71
N ARG A 474 0.75 23.96 -11.57
CA ARG A 474 1.35 24.19 -12.89
C ARG A 474 2.85 24.52 -12.82
N THR A 475 3.34 25.09 -11.72
CA THR A 475 4.76 25.40 -11.46
C THR A 475 5.48 24.38 -10.58
N GLU A 476 4.77 23.44 -9.96
CA GLU A 476 5.31 22.51 -8.95
C GLU A 476 5.90 21.26 -9.61
N ASN A 477 6.88 21.44 -10.50
CA ASN A 477 7.50 20.38 -11.28
C ASN A 477 8.02 19.21 -10.41
N GLN A 478 8.34 19.45 -9.13
CA GLN A 478 8.72 18.42 -8.16
C GLN A 478 7.63 17.39 -7.84
N TYR A 479 6.35 17.64 -8.16
CA TYR A 479 5.24 16.69 -8.04
C TYR A 479 5.04 15.79 -9.27
N PHE A 480 5.81 16.00 -10.33
CA PHE A 480 5.70 15.30 -11.59
C PHE A 480 6.93 14.44 -11.86
N THR A 481 6.79 13.39 -12.67
CA THR A 481 7.93 12.61 -13.21
C THR A 481 8.31 13.05 -14.63
N ASP A 482 7.34 13.57 -15.37
CA ASP A 482 7.43 14.14 -16.71
C ASP A 482 6.37 15.25 -16.83
N PRO A 483 6.29 16.04 -17.92
CA PRO A 483 5.38 17.18 -18.01
C PRO A 483 3.87 16.85 -17.78
N SER A 484 3.46 15.59 -17.90
CA SER A 484 2.06 15.14 -17.92
C SER A 484 1.67 14.11 -16.85
N HIS A 485 2.65 13.44 -16.24
CA HIS A 485 2.45 12.41 -15.21
C HIS A 485 2.97 12.86 -13.84
N LEU A 486 2.14 12.67 -12.81
CA LEU A 486 2.54 12.86 -11.42
C LEU A 486 3.59 11.81 -11.00
N ASN A 487 4.32 12.13 -9.94
CA ASN A 487 5.15 11.18 -9.20
C ASN A 487 4.48 10.85 -7.85
N ARG A 488 5.08 9.95 -7.05
CA ARG A 488 4.54 9.53 -5.74
C ARG A 488 4.25 10.69 -4.78
N TYR A 489 5.00 11.80 -4.87
CA TYR A 489 4.78 12.98 -4.02
C TYR A 489 3.54 13.77 -4.48
N GLY A 490 3.38 13.94 -5.79
CA GLY A 490 2.17 14.52 -6.38
C GLY A 490 0.93 13.66 -6.15
N ALA A 491 1.03 12.34 -6.33
CA ALA A 491 -0.05 11.39 -6.08
C ALA A 491 -0.52 11.40 -4.62
N ALA A 492 0.42 11.44 -3.67
CA ALA A 492 0.10 11.59 -2.24
C ALA A 492 -0.57 12.94 -1.94
N ALA A 493 -0.21 14.01 -2.65
CA ALA A 493 -0.85 15.32 -2.51
C ALA A 493 -2.28 15.33 -3.11
N VAL A 494 -2.50 14.69 -4.26
CA VAL A 494 -3.84 14.48 -4.85
C VAL A 494 -4.71 13.70 -3.87
N ALA A 495 -4.22 12.56 -3.37
CA ALA A 495 -4.93 11.71 -2.42
C ALA A 495 -5.42 12.49 -1.18
N ARG A 496 -4.56 13.33 -0.58
CA ARG A 496 -4.94 14.19 0.55
C ARG A 496 -6.01 15.24 0.19
N GLN A 497 -5.91 15.87 -0.98
CA GLN A 497 -6.93 16.83 -1.43
C GLN A 497 -8.28 16.16 -1.72
N LEU A 498 -8.27 14.99 -2.35
CA LEU A 498 -9.50 14.24 -2.63
C LEU A 498 -10.17 13.80 -1.33
N ALA A 499 -9.43 13.28 -0.36
CA ALA A 499 -9.97 12.92 0.95
C ALA A 499 -10.73 14.09 1.61
N ALA A 500 -10.13 15.28 1.59
CA ALA A 500 -10.70 16.52 2.15
C ALA A 500 -11.84 17.13 1.32
N ASN A 501 -12.17 16.59 0.15
CA ASN A 501 -13.17 17.17 -0.74
C ASN A 501 -14.58 16.68 -0.41
N SER A 502 -15.37 17.54 0.23
CA SER A 502 -16.75 17.24 0.65
C SER A 502 -17.73 16.95 -0.49
N LYS A 503 -17.37 17.22 -1.75
CA LYS A 503 -18.18 16.84 -2.92
C LYS A 503 -18.10 15.35 -3.26
N ILE A 504 -17.12 14.63 -2.72
CA ILE A 504 -16.95 13.19 -2.96
C ILE A 504 -17.80 12.43 -1.93
N PRO A 505 -18.81 11.64 -2.37
CA PRO A 505 -19.69 10.90 -1.48
C PRO A 505 -19.00 9.62 -0.99
N TRP A 506 -17.95 9.77 -0.18
CA TRP A 506 -17.17 8.66 0.35
C TRP A 506 -18.07 7.63 1.04
N PRO A 507 -17.98 6.33 0.66
CA PRO A 507 -18.74 5.27 1.32
C PRO A 507 -18.47 5.28 2.82
N GLN A 508 -19.50 5.01 3.63
CA GLN A 508 -19.28 4.74 5.05
C GLN A 508 -18.60 3.37 5.20
N PRO A 509 -17.76 3.14 6.22
CA PRO A 509 -17.28 1.80 6.53
C PRO A 509 -18.47 0.83 6.65
N SER A 510 -18.35 -0.36 6.08
CA SER A 510 -19.24 -1.45 6.45
C SER A 510 -18.98 -1.79 7.93
N PRO A 511 -20.03 -2.06 8.73
CA PRO A 511 -19.88 -2.45 10.13
C PRO A 511 -19.15 -3.80 10.29
#